data_AF-A0A4P7DPS2-F1
#
_entry.id   AF-A0A4P7DPS2-F1
#
_cell.length_a   1.000
_cell.length_b   1.000
_cell.length_c   1.000
_cell.angle_alpha   90.00
_cell.angle_beta   90.00
_cell.angle_gamma   90.00
#
_symmetry.space_group_name_H-M   'P 1'
#
loop_
_entity.id
_entity.type
_entity.pdbx_description
1 polymer ?
#
loop_
_entity_poly.entity_id
_entity_poly.type
_entity_poly.pdbx_seq_one_letter_code
_entity_poly.pdbx_strand_id
1 'polypeptide(L)'
;METTITYQDQRKKKQIAFNTVIALLLLLWVPVSIDKLIDFAAFKDGILKQPFSNDLGYVLIYTLPALELLIVFALVSEKFRRVGLILSTLLMAVFTGYIAVALLGAWEKLPCGCGSVIRGMTWTQHFFFNLFFLVLSVLGLYLWYKLRGSTVGNGATEGGSAKRRL
;
A
#
# COMPACT_ATOMS: atom_id res chain seq x y z
N MET A 1 15.61 -0.59 35.68
CA MET A 1 15.24 -1.96 35.25
C MET A 1 13.79 -2.00 34.75
N GLU A 2 12.82 -1.36 35.42
CA GLU A 2 11.44 -1.27 34.93
C GLU A 2 11.29 -0.49 33.61
N THR A 3 11.97 0.65 33.46
CA THR A 3 11.91 1.47 32.24
C THR A 3 12.34 0.69 31.00
N THR A 4 13.44 -0.06 31.08
CA THR A 4 13.94 -0.89 29.97
C THR A 4 12.96 -1.98 29.56
N ILE A 5 12.24 -2.60 30.51
CA ILE A 5 11.23 -3.62 30.21
C ILE A 5 10.05 -3.00 29.47
N THR A 6 9.56 -1.84 29.91
CA THR A 6 8.46 -1.12 29.23
C THR A 6 8.85 -0.69 27.81
N TYR A 7 10.06 -0.17 27.59
CA TYR A 7 10.52 0.22 26.24
C TYR A 7 10.58 -0.96 25.26
N GLN A 8 11.05 -2.13 25.71
CA GLN A 8 11.14 -3.34 24.90
C GLN A 8 9.75 -3.86 24.50
N ASP A 9 8.79 -3.86 25.43
CA ASP A 9 7.39 -4.23 25.16
C ASP A 9 6.76 -3.31 24.09
N GLN A 10 6.95 -1.99 24.21
CA GLN A 10 6.44 -1.03 23.25
C GLN A 10 7.05 -1.18 21.85
N ARG A 11 8.33 -1.55 21.75
CA ARG A 11 8.99 -1.85 20.47
C ARG A 11 8.43 -3.13 19.84
N LYS A 12 8.24 -4.21 20.60
CA LYS A 12 7.63 -5.46 20.11
C LYS A 12 6.21 -5.21 19.60
N LYS A 13 5.38 -4.47 20.34
CA LYS A 13 4.02 -4.10 19.92
C LYS A 13 4.01 -3.35 18.59
N LYS A 14 4.91 -2.37 18.41
CA LYS A 14 5.05 -1.64 17.13
C LYS A 14 5.49 -2.55 15.99
N GLN A 15 6.40 -3.49 16.25
CA GLN A 15 6.85 -4.46 15.24
C GLN A 15 5.73 -5.39 14.81
N ILE A 16 4.94 -5.90 15.75
CA ILE A 16 3.76 -6.73 15.46
C ILE A 16 2.77 -5.94 14.63
N ALA A 17 2.41 -4.72 15.05
CA ALA A 17 1.49 -3.86 14.31
C ALA A 17 1.99 -3.58 12.88
N PHE A 18 3.29 -3.29 12.72
CA PHE A 18 3.89 -3.10 11.40
C PHE A 18 3.77 -4.35 10.52
N ASN A 19 4.10 -5.53 11.05
CA ASN A 19 3.99 -6.79 10.32
C ASN A 19 2.54 -7.11 9.94
N THR A 20 1.58 -6.82 10.83
CA THR A 20 0.15 -6.95 10.54
C THR A 20 -0.28 -6.05 9.39
N VAL A 21 0.16 -4.79 9.37
CA VAL A 21 -0.13 -3.87 8.25
C VAL A 21 0.43 -4.41 6.93
N ILE A 22 1.68 -4.88 6.93
CA ILE A 22 2.30 -5.48 5.72
C ILE A 22 1.50 -6.69 5.24
N ALA A 23 1.08 -7.58 6.15
CA ALA A 23 0.27 -8.75 5.81
C ALA A 23 -1.08 -8.37 5.19
N LEU A 24 -1.77 -7.37 5.75
CA LEU A 24 -3.04 -6.86 5.19
C LEU A 24 -2.86 -6.23 3.81
N LEU A 25 -1.78 -5.47 3.59
CA LEU A 25 -1.48 -4.91 2.27
C LEU A 25 -1.13 -6.01 1.26
N LEU A 26 -0.44 -7.07 1.66
CA LEU A 26 -0.20 -8.23 0.78
C LEU A 26 -1.51 -8.97 0.47
N LEU A 27 -2.38 -9.15 1.46
CA LEU A 27 -3.71 -9.74 1.27
C LEU A 27 -4.53 -8.94 0.25
N LEU A 28 -4.34 -7.62 0.17
CA LEU A 28 -4.92 -6.80 -0.87
C LEU A 28 -4.21 -6.99 -2.23
N TRP A 29 -2.92 -6.66 -2.32
CA TRP A 29 -2.23 -6.52 -3.60
C TRP A 29 -2.00 -7.84 -4.34
N VAL A 30 -1.83 -8.95 -3.61
CA VAL A 30 -1.62 -10.28 -4.22
C VAL A 30 -2.83 -10.72 -5.07
N PRO A 31 -4.06 -10.83 -4.53
CA PRO A 31 -5.20 -11.21 -5.35
C PRO A 31 -5.52 -10.16 -6.42
N VAL A 32 -5.35 -8.87 -6.11
CA VAL A 32 -5.55 -7.76 -7.07
C VAL A 32 -4.68 -7.89 -8.32
N SER A 33 -3.40 -8.26 -8.12
CA SER A 33 -2.45 -8.44 -9.21
C SER A 33 -2.66 -9.77 -9.96
N ILE A 34 -2.93 -10.86 -9.23
CA ILE A 34 -3.17 -12.18 -9.82
C ILE A 34 -4.43 -12.18 -10.69
N ASP A 35 -5.54 -11.58 -10.25
CA ASP A 35 -6.80 -11.53 -11.00
C ASP A 35 -6.61 -10.90 -12.38
N LYS A 36 -5.80 -9.83 -12.47
CA LYS A 36 -5.46 -9.18 -13.75
C LYS A 36 -4.59 -10.02 -14.66
N LEU A 37 -3.76 -10.91 -14.10
CA LEU A 37 -2.95 -11.82 -14.91
C LEU A 37 -3.76 -13.01 -15.42
N ILE A 38 -4.67 -13.54 -14.59
CA ILE A 38 -5.52 -14.67 -14.96
C ILE A 38 -6.53 -14.25 -16.03
N ASP A 39 -7.22 -13.13 -15.84
CA ASP A 39 -8.25 -12.64 -16.76
C ASP A 39 -7.86 -11.27 -17.35
N PHE A 40 -6.70 -11.24 -18.00
CA PHE A 40 -6.16 -10.02 -18.60
C PHE A 40 -7.09 -9.42 -19.66
N ALA A 41 -7.84 -10.26 -20.38
CA ALA A 41 -8.83 -9.81 -21.36
C ALA A 41 -9.96 -9.03 -20.70
N ALA A 42 -10.56 -9.55 -19.61
CA ALA A 42 -11.59 -8.81 -18.87
C ALA A 42 -11.05 -7.52 -18.24
N PHE A 43 -9.81 -7.54 -17.71
CA PHE A 43 -9.17 -6.34 -17.20
C PHE A 43 -9.00 -5.27 -18.29
N LYS A 44 -8.47 -5.66 -19.46
CA LYS A 44 -8.31 -4.80 -20.63
C LYS A 44 -9.63 -4.18 -21.05
N ASP A 45 -10.67 -5.00 -21.21
CA ASP A 45 -12.01 -4.53 -21.57
C ASP A 45 -12.60 -3.60 -20.49
N GLY A 46 -12.29 -3.85 -19.22
CA GLY A 46 -12.67 -2.99 -18.10
C GLY A 46 -12.06 -1.60 -18.18
N ILE A 47 -10.76 -1.51 -18.50
CA ILE A 47 -10.04 -0.24 -18.69
C ILE A 47 -10.57 0.52 -19.91
N LEU A 48 -10.80 -0.16 -21.04
CA LEU A 48 -11.31 0.49 -22.26
C LEU A 48 -12.75 1.00 -22.13
N LYS A 49 -13.51 0.52 -21.14
CA LYS A 49 -14.84 1.03 -20.79
C LYS A 49 -14.82 2.19 -19.79
N GLN A 50 -13.67 2.50 -19.21
CA GLN A 50 -13.52 3.69 -18.37
C GLN A 50 -13.50 4.95 -19.25
N PRO A 51 -13.88 6.12 -18.71
CA PRO A 51 -13.90 7.37 -19.45
C PRO A 51 -12.48 7.97 -19.61
N PHE A 52 -11.52 7.15 -20.06
CA PHE A 52 -10.17 7.56 -20.40
C PHE A 52 -10.03 7.74 -21.91
N SER A 53 -9.05 8.54 -22.34
CA SER A 53 -8.64 8.51 -23.75
C SER A 53 -8.04 7.13 -24.09
N ASN A 54 -8.15 6.72 -25.34
CA ASN A 54 -7.60 5.43 -25.80
C ASN A 54 -6.10 5.31 -25.47
N ASP A 55 -5.33 6.37 -25.69
CA ASP A 55 -3.88 6.39 -25.41
C ASP A 55 -3.59 6.12 -23.93
N LEU A 56 -4.31 6.80 -23.03
CA LEU A 56 -4.17 6.59 -21.59
C LEU A 56 -4.62 5.17 -21.19
N GLY A 57 -5.71 4.68 -21.77
CA GLY A 57 -6.22 3.33 -21.54
C GLY A 57 -5.16 2.27 -21.85
N TYR A 58 -4.52 2.34 -23.03
CA TYR A 58 -3.47 1.40 -23.41
C TYR A 58 -2.24 1.47 -22.51
N VAL A 59 -1.83 2.66 -22.06
CA VAL A 59 -0.75 2.80 -21.08
C VAL A 59 -1.12 2.11 -19.77
N LEU A 60 -2.33 2.33 -19.26
CA LEU A 60 -2.80 1.76 -17.98
C LEU A 60 -2.91 0.23 -18.03
N ILE A 61 -3.32 -0.34 -19.16
CA ILE A 61 -3.44 -1.80 -19.35
C ILE A 61 -2.12 -2.54 -19.07
N TYR A 62 -0.96 -1.95 -19.38
CA TYR A 62 0.33 -2.60 -19.13
C TYR A 62 1.00 -2.11 -17.84
N THR A 63 0.87 -0.82 -17.55
CA THR A 63 1.55 -0.22 -16.39
C THR A 63 0.91 -0.58 -15.06
N LEU A 64 -0.42 -0.69 -14.99
CA LEU A 64 -1.10 -1.00 -13.72
C LEU A 64 -0.73 -2.41 -13.21
N PRO A 65 -0.86 -3.50 -14.00
CA PRO A 65 -0.46 -4.82 -13.52
C PRO A 65 1.03 -4.88 -13.11
N ALA A 66 1.90 -4.22 -13.88
CA ALA A 66 3.32 -4.16 -13.58
C ALA A 66 3.62 -3.45 -12.24
N LEU A 67 2.95 -2.32 -11.97
CA LEU A 67 3.10 -1.58 -10.72
C LEU A 67 2.57 -2.39 -9.52
N GLU A 68 1.45 -3.09 -9.69
CA GLU A 68 0.87 -3.92 -8.63
C GLU A 68 1.78 -5.08 -8.26
N LEU A 69 2.36 -5.77 -9.25
CA LEU A 69 3.35 -6.83 -9.01
C LEU A 69 4.62 -6.27 -8.35
N LEU A 70 5.07 -5.10 -8.78
CA LEU A 70 6.22 -4.42 -8.17
C LEU A 70 5.94 -4.09 -6.70
N ILE A 71 4.74 -3.65 -6.36
CA ILE A 71 4.32 -3.40 -4.98
C ILE A 71 4.36 -4.69 -4.16
N VAL A 72 3.79 -5.79 -4.67
CA VAL A 72 3.83 -7.10 -4.01
C VAL A 72 5.27 -7.52 -3.72
N PHE A 73 6.13 -7.50 -4.74
CA PHE A 73 7.54 -7.86 -4.62
C PHE A 73 8.26 -6.98 -3.58
N ALA A 74 8.03 -5.66 -3.63
CA ALA A 74 8.66 -4.71 -2.71
C ALA A 74 8.18 -4.87 -1.27
N LEU A 75 6.91 -5.23 -1.04
CA LEU A 75 6.36 -5.45 0.30
C LEU A 75 6.84 -6.78 0.92
N VAL A 76 7.01 -7.83 0.11
CA VAL A 76 7.58 -9.11 0.57
C VAL A 76 9.04 -8.94 0.98
N SER A 77 9.83 -8.21 0.19
CA SER A 77 11.26 -8.03 0.44
C SER A 77 11.51 -7.01 1.56
N GLU A 78 12.10 -7.44 2.68
CA GLU A 78 12.39 -6.57 3.83
C GLU A 78 13.23 -5.33 3.46
N LYS A 79 14.15 -5.49 2.49
CA LYS A 79 14.99 -4.41 1.97
C LYS A 79 14.17 -3.34 1.25
N PHE A 80 13.13 -3.73 0.53
CA PHE A 80 12.32 -2.85 -0.31
C PHE A 80 10.98 -2.45 0.31
N ARG A 81 10.65 -2.91 1.53
CA ARG A 81 9.38 -2.60 2.22
C ARG A 81 9.01 -1.12 2.22
N ARG A 82 9.99 -0.22 2.39
CA ARG A 82 9.73 1.24 2.33
C ARG A 82 9.20 1.66 0.96
N VAL A 83 9.83 1.17 -0.11
CA VAL A 83 9.43 1.47 -1.49
C VAL A 83 8.05 0.88 -1.75
N GLY A 84 7.80 -0.36 -1.32
CA GLY A 84 6.48 -0.99 -1.44
C GLY A 84 5.38 -0.21 -0.71
N LEU A 85 5.65 0.29 0.50
CA LEU A 85 4.71 1.14 1.24
C LEU A 85 4.43 2.46 0.53
N ILE A 86 5.46 3.15 0.04
CA ILE A 86 5.30 4.42 -0.69
C ILE A 86 4.48 4.19 -1.97
N LEU A 87 4.85 3.19 -2.78
CA LEU A 87 4.13 2.87 -4.01
C LEU A 87 2.68 2.46 -3.71
N SER A 88 2.45 1.66 -2.68
CA SER A 88 1.11 1.29 -2.23
C SER A 88 0.30 2.52 -1.83
N THR A 89 0.87 3.46 -1.07
CA THR A 89 0.17 4.69 -0.67
C THR A 89 -0.19 5.55 -1.87
N LEU A 90 0.76 5.76 -2.78
CA LEU A 90 0.54 6.57 -3.98
C LEU A 90 -0.54 5.95 -4.88
N LEU A 91 -0.42 4.66 -5.17
CA LEU A 91 -1.38 3.99 -6.06
C LEU A 91 -2.78 3.92 -5.41
N MET A 92 -2.86 3.65 -4.10
CA MET A 92 -4.14 3.65 -3.40
C MET A 92 -4.77 5.04 -3.34
N ALA A 93 -3.96 6.11 -3.20
CA ALA A 93 -4.44 7.48 -3.25
C ALA A 93 -5.00 7.83 -4.63
N VAL A 94 -4.33 7.42 -5.71
CA VAL A 94 -4.81 7.59 -7.09
C VAL A 94 -6.14 6.86 -7.30
N PHE A 95 -6.25 5.59 -6.89
CA PHE A 95 -7.49 4.83 -7.01
C PHE A 95 -8.64 5.41 -6.18
N THR A 96 -8.34 5.86 -4.95
CA THR A 96 -9.32 6.52 -4.08
C THR A 96 -9.80 7.84 -4.70
N GLY A 97 -8.87 8.65 -5.20
CA GLY A 97 -9.16 9.93 -5.85
C GLY A 97 -9.99 9.77 -7.12
N TYR A 98 -9.68 8.78 -7.94
CA TYR A 98 -10.48 8.44 -9.12
C TYR A 98 -11.95 8.15 -8.77
N ILE A 99 -12.18 7.30 -7.76
CA ILE A 99 -13.53 6.97 -7.31
C ILE A 99 -14.22 8.17 -6.66
N ALA A 100 -13.49 8.99 -5.90
CA ALA A 100 -14.04 10.20 -5.31
C ALA A 100 -14.56 11.15 -6.39
N VAL A 101 -13.77 11.41 -7.43
CA VAL A 101 -14.16 12.24 -8.58
C VAL A 101 -15.40 11.66 -9.28
N ALA A 102 -15.45 10.33 -9.44
CA ALA A 102 -16.62 9.66 -10.01
C ALA A 102 -17.89 9.88 -9.17
N LEU A 103 -17.79 9.71 -7.84
CA LEU A 103 -18.90 9.88 -6.91
C LEU A 103 -19.35 11.34 -6.75
N LEU A 104 -18.45 12.30 -6.99
CA LEU A 104 -18.78 13.73 -7.02
C LEU A 104 -19.50 14.16 -8.31
N GLY A 105 -19.77 13.24 -9.23
CA GLY A 105 -20.57 13.50 -10.43
C GLY A 105 -19.77 14.05 -11.60
N ALA A 106 -18.47 13.75 -11.69
CA ALA A 106 -17.65 14.16 -12.84
C ALA A 106 -18.11 13.56 -14.19
N TRP A 107 -18.93 12.50 -14.16
CA TRP A 107 -19.50 11.86 -15.35
C TRP A 107 -21.01 11.70 -15.22
N GLU A 108 -21.73 11.87 -16.34
CA GLU A 108 -23.20 11.73 -16.38
C GLU A 108 -23.69 10.34 -15.97
N LYS A 109 -22.88 9.31 -16.22
CA LYS A 109 -23.12 7.93 -15.81
C LYS A 109 -21.83 7.32 -15.30
N LEU A 110 -21.90 6.66 -14.15
CA LEU A 110 -20.78 5.89 -13.63
C LEU A 110 -20.46 4.75 -14.61
N PRO A 111 -19.18 4.53 -14.96
CA PRO A 111 -18.81 3.43 -15.83
C PRO A 111 -19.19 2.09 -15.18
N CYS A 112 -19.45 1.08 -15.99
CA CYS A 112 -19.89 -0.22 -15.48
C CYS A 112 -18.84 -0.77 -14.49
N GLY A 113 -19.28 -1.24 -13.32
CA GLY A 113 -18.39 -1.82 -12.30
C GLY A 113 -17.71 -3.13 -12.73
N CYS A 114 -17.91 -3.58 -13.97
CA CYS A 114 -17.38 -4.81 -14.54
C CYS A 114 -15.84 -4.87 -14.60
N GLY A 115 -15.15 -3.73 -14.48
CA GLY A 115 -13.69 -3.64 -14.41
C GLY A 115 -13.11 -3.50 -12.98
N SER A 116 -13.95 -3.55 -11.94
CA SER A 116 -13.46 -3.48 -10.56
C SER A 116 -12.75 -4.77 -10.16
N VAL A 117 -11.64 -4.62 -9.44
CA VAL A 117 -10.84 -5.73 -8.91
C VAL A 117 -11.63 -6.67 -7.99
N ILE A 118 -12.72 -6.17 -7.39
CA ILE A 118 -13.66 -6.98 -6.62
C ILE A 118 -15.01 -6.90 -7.32
N ARG A 119 -15.34 -7.94 -8.09
CA ARG A 119 -16.63 -8.07 -8.77
C ARG A 119 -17.76 -8.00 -7.72
N GLY A 120 -18.79 -7.21 -8.01
CA GLY A 120 -19.99 -7.11 -7.16
C GLY A 120 -19.98 -6.02 -6.07
N MET A 121 -18.91 -5.22 -5.97
CA MET A 121 -18.85 -4.08 -5.05
C MET A 121 -19.44 -2.81 -5.68
N THR A 122 -20.24 -2.05 -4.93
CA THR A 122 -20.72 -0.73 -5.39
C THR A 122 -19.59 0.30 -5.37
N TRP A 123 -19.73 1.39 -6.12
CA TRP A 123 -18.73 2.47 -6.15
C TRP A 123 -18.43 3.04 -4.76
N THR A 124 -19.47 3.25 -3.94
CA THR A 124 -19.32 3.74 -2.56
C THR A 124 -18.61 2.73 -1.67
N GLN A 125 -18.93 1.43 -1.79
CA GLN A 125 -18.22 0.40 -1.03
C GLN A 125 -16.74 0.34 -1.42
N HIS A 126 -16.44 0.46 -2.73
CA HIS A 126 -15.07 0.46 -3.22
C HIS A 126 -14.31 1.69 -2.75
N PHE A 127 -14.96 2.85 -2.70
CA PHE A 127 -14.38 4.06 -2.12
C PHE A 127 -13.89 3.84 -0.68
N PHE A 128 -14.76 3.33 0.20
CA PHE A 128 -14.41 3.10 1.60
C PHE A 128 -13.38 1.98 1.76
N PHE A 129 -13.43 0.94 0.91
CA PHE A 129 -12.42 -0.11 0.86
C PHE A 129 -11.03 0.48 0.53
N ASN A 130 -10.93 1.29 -0.51
CA ASN A 130 -9.67 1.94 -0.88
C ASN A 130 -9.21 2.93 0.19
N LEU A 131 -10.13 3.69 0.80
CA LEU A 131 -9.81 4.62 1.88
C LEU A 131 -9.23 3.88 3.10
N PHE A 132 -9.79 2.73 3.47
CA PHE A 132 -9.26 1.89 4.54
C PHE A 132 -7.82 1.45 4.25
N PHE A 133 -7.55 0.93 3.06
CA PHE A 133 -6.19 0.50 2.68
C PHE A 133 -5.22 1.67 2.48
N LEU A 134 -5.72 2.85 2.08
CA LEU A 134 -4.93 4.07 2.01
C LEU A 134 -4.43 4.45 3.41
N VAL A 135 -5.33 4.49 4.39
CA VAL A 135 -4.97 4.76 5.80
C VAL A 135 -4.00 3.70 6.31
N LEU A 136 -4.23 2.42 6.06
CA LEU A 136 -3.29 1.35 6.45
C LEU A 136 -1.90 1.55 5.84
N SER A 137 -1.81 1.91 4.56
CA SER A 137 -0.51 2.13 3.90
C SER A 137 0.27 3.30 4.51
N VAL A 138 -0.43 4.41 4.83
CA VAL A 138 0.15 5.57 5.52
C VAL A 138 0.60 5.20 6.94
N LEU A 139 -0.21 4.43 7.67
CA LEU A 139 0.16 3.91 9.00
C LEU A 139 1.39 3.00 8.93
N GLY A 140 1.47 2.13 7.92
CA GLY A 140 2.64 1.29 7.69
C GLY A 140 3.90 2.10 7.46
N LEU A 141 3.82 3.16 6.65
CA LEU A 141 4.92 4.08 6.41
C LEU A 141 5.34 4.84 7.68
N TYR A 142 4.38 5.33 8.46
CA TYR A 142 4.65 5.96 9.76
C TYR A 142 5.35 5.00 10.74
N LEU A 143 4.86 3.77 10.87
CA LEU A 143 5.45 2.75 11.74
C LEU A 143 6.87 2.39 11.29
N TRP A 144 7.11 2.31 9.98
CA TRP A 144 8.44 2.05 9.41
C TRP A 144 9.46 3.10 9.85
N TYR A 145 9.13 4.39 9.76
CA TYR A 145 10.02 5.47 10.22
C TYR A 145 10.26 5.40 11.73
N LYS A 146 9.22 5.12 12.52
CA LYS A 146 9.34 5.02 13.99
C LYS A 146 10.21 3.86 14.43
N LEU A 147 10.08 2.70 13.79
CA LEU A 147 10.90 1.51 14.07
C LEU A 147 12.36 1.70 13.66
N ARG A 148 12.62 2.38 12.53
CA ARG A 148 14.00 2.58 12.04
C ARG A 148 14.72 3.73 12.75
N GLY A 149 14.00 4.80 13.11
CA GLY A 149 14.54 5.93 13.87
C GLY A 149 15.06 5.55 15.27
N SER A 150 14.41 4.60 15.97
CA SER A 150 14.92 4.16 17.29
C SER A 150 16.11 3.20 17.23
N THR A 151 16.44 2.63 16.06
CA THR A 151 17.64 1.80 15.90
C THR A 151 18.91 2.66 15.79
N VAL A 152 18.81 3.85 15.20
CA VAL A 152 19.96 4.78 15.08
C VAL A 152 20.28 5.47 16.41
N GLY A 153 19.26 5.78 17.23
CA GLY A 153 19.48 6.42 18.54
C GLY A 153 20.18 5.53 19.59
N ASN A 154 20.05 4.20 19.49
CA ASN A 154 20.63 3.27 20.48
C ASN A 154 22.11 2.96 20.21
N GLY A 155 22.57 3.08 18.96
CA GLY A 155 23.98 2.86 18.58
C GLY A 155 24.92 4.02 18.95
N ALA A 156 24.39 5.22 19.18
CA ALA A 156 25.18 6.38 19.61
C ALA A 156 25.55 6.32 21.11
N THR A 157 24.75 5.64 21.94
CA THR A 157 24.99 5.54 23.39
C THR A 157 25.98 4.43 23.78
N GLU A 158 26.21 3.43 22.93
CA GLU A 158 27.21 2.37 23.21
C GLU A 158 28.64 2.76 22.77
N GLY A 159 28.81 3.74 21.88
CA GLY A 159 30.13 4.19 21.40
C GLY A 159 30.90 5.13 22.35
N GLY A 160 30.28 5.61 23.43
CA GLY A 160 30.88 6.62 24.33
C GLY A 160 31.60 6.08 25.58
N SER A 161 31.41 4.81 25.94
CA SER A 161 31.88 4.28 27.24
C SER A 161 33.22 3.51 27.17
N ALA A 162 33.74 3.21 25.97
CA ALA A 162 34.94 2.39 25.82
C ALA A 162 36.28 3.17 25.76
N LYS A 163 36.27 4.51 25.87
CA LYS A 163 37.47 5.35 25.65
C LYS A 163 38.03 6.08 26.89
N ARG A 164 37.76 5.58 28.10
CA ARG A 164 38.27 6.20 29.34
C ARG A 164 38.90 5.18 30.30
N ARG A 165 39.89 4.42 29.82
CA ARG A 165 40.96 3.82 30.63
C ARG A 165 42.21 3.66 29.77
N LEU A 166 43.05 4.68 29.77
CA LEU A 166 44.50 4.63 29.71
C LEU A 166 45.01 5.87 30.45
#